data_AF-A0A2T4UL24-F1
#
_entry.id   AF-A0A2T4UL24-F1
#
_cell.length_a   1.000
_cell.length_b   1.000
_cell.length_c   1.000
_cell.angle_alpha   90.00
_cell.angle_beta   90.00
_cell.angle_gamma   90.00
#
_symmetry.space_group_name_H-M   'P 1'
#
loop_
_entity.id
_entity.type
_entity.pdbx_description
1 polymer ?
#
loop_
_entity_poly.entity_id
_entity_poly.type
_entity_poly.pdbx_seq_one_letter_code
_entity_poly.pdbx_strand_id
1 'polypeptide(L)'
;MSDDSTTVTESDEVLALRARVAELEAQLAEQSRATNALVARSQEKLYWLERWNVDLDRVMAKPGAIPALEALKSVRSVIRWVRVTSRRVRGVR
;
A
#
# COMPACT_ATOMS: atom_id res chain seq x y z
N MET A 1 -32.97 -3.87 -48.86
CA MET A 1 -31.65 -4.50 -48.69
C MET A 1 -30.77 -3.53 -47.90
N SER A 2 -31.09 -3.36 -46.60
CA SER A 2 -30.46 -2.37 -45.72
C SER A 2 -30.32 -2.85 -44.26
N ASP A 3 -30.86 -4.03 -43.92
CA ASP A 3 -30.72 -4.60 -42.56
C ASP A 3 -29.30 -5.11 -42.27
N ASP A 4 -28.58 -5.57 -43.29
CA ASP A 4 -27.28 -6.24 -43.13
C ASP A 4 -26.14 -5.28 -42.71
N SER A 5 -26.23 -4.00 -43.05
CA SER A 5 -25.21 -3.00 -42.65
C SER A 5 -25.38 -2.51 -41.21
N THR A 6 -26.61 -2.48 -40.69
CA THR A 6 -26.88 -2.03 -39.31
C THR A 6 -26.44 -3.08 -38.30
N THR A 7 -26.70 -4.37 -38.58
CA THR A 7 -26.30 -5.49 -37.71
C THR A 7 -24.77 -5.66 -37.63
N VAL A 8 -24.05 -5.41 -38.71
CA VAL A 8 -22.58 -5.41 -38.73
C VAL A 8 -22.02 -4.26 -37.89
N THR A 9 -22.60 -3.06 -38.00
CA THR A 9 -22.17 -1.88 -37.22
C THR A 9 -22.43 -2.07 -35.71
N GLU A 10 -23.61 -2.57 -35.32
CA GLU A 10 -23.92 -2.89 -33.92
C GLU A 10 -23.00 -3.96 -33.35
N SER A 11 -22.65 -4.97 -34.16
CA SER A 11 -21.73 -6.03 -33.75
C SER A 11 -20.31 -5.51 -33.52
N ASP A 12 -19.82 -4.62 -34.38
CA ASP A 12 -18.50 -4.00 -34.24
C ASP A 12 -18.41 -3.08 -33.03
N GLU A 13 -19.47 -2.30 -32.75
CA GLU A 13 -19.57 -1.46 -31.55
C GLU A 13 -19.55 -2.30 -30.27
N VAL A 14 -20.30 -3.41 -30.25
CA VAL A 14 -20.31 -4.34 -29.11
C VAL A 14 -18.94 -4.97 -28.89
N LEU A 15 -18.21 -5.31 -29.96
CA LEU A 15 -16.84 -5.83 -29.86
C LEU A 15 -15.87 -4.78 -29.33
N ALA A 16 -15.96 -3.53 -29.79
CA ALA A 16 -15.15 -2.43 -29.30
C ALA A 16 -15.40 -2.14 -27.81
N LEU A 17 -16.67 -2.15 -27.39
CA LEU A 17 -17.04 -1.96 -25.98
C LEU A 17 -16.55 -3.12 -25.11
N ARG A 18 -16.67 -4.37 -25.57
CA ARG A 18 -16.14 -5.54 -24.84
C ARG A 18 -14.61 -5.47 -24.70
N ALA A 19 -13.91 -5.06 -25.75
CA ALA A 19 -12.47 -4.86 -25.69
C ALA A 19 -12.10 -3.78 -24.64
N ARG A 20 -12.86 -2.68 -24.60
CA ARG A 20 -12.64 -1.61 -23.62
C ARG A 20 -12.96 -2.06 -22.19
N VAL A 21 -14.02 -2.83 -21.99
CA VAL A 21 -14.36 -3.42 -20.68
C VAL A 21 -13.25 -4.37 -20.23
N ALA A 22 -12.77 -5.26 -21.09
CA ALA A 22 -11.68 -6.17 -20.77
C ALA A 22 -10.39 -5.43 -20.38
N GLU A 23 -10.09 -4.33 -21.07
CA GLU A 23 -8.95 -3.46 -20.71
C GLU A 23 -9.13 -2.82 -19.32
N LEU A 24 -10.32 -2.29 -19.03
CA LEU A 24 -10.61 -1.67 -17.74
C LEU A 24 -10.62 -2.69 -16.59
N GLU A 25 -11.14 -3.90 -16.82
CA GLU A 25 -11.09 -5.00 -15.86
C GLU A 25 -9.64 -5.41 -15.55
N ALA A 26 -8.78 -5.47 -16.58
CA ALA A 26 -7.36 -5.74 -16.37
C ALA A 26 -6.68 -4.65 -15.54
N GLN A 27 -6.99 -3.37 -15.80
CA GLN A 27 -6.48 -2.25 -15.01
C GLN A 27 -6.98 -2.30 -13.55
N LEU A 28 -8.26 -2.62 -13.33
CA LEU A 28 -8.85 -2.74 -12.01
C LEU A 28 -8.23 -3.90 -11.22
N ALA A 29 -7.98 -5.04 -11.88
CA ALA A 29 -7.30 -6.17 -11.27
C ALA A 29 -5.86 -5.81 -10.86
N GLU A 30 -5.15 -5.03 -11.66
CA GLU A 30 -3.80 -4.55 -11.33
C GLU A 30 -3.82 -3.57 -10.15
N GLN A 31 -4.72 -2.58 -10.16
CA GLN A 31 -4.88 -1.65 -9.05
C GLN A 31 -5.25 -2.37 -7.74
N SER A 32 -6.12 -3.37 -7.82
CA SER A 32 -6.52 -4.19 -6.67
C SER A 32 -5.34 -4.97 -6.11
N ARG A 33 -4.50 -5.58 -6.98
CA ARG A 33 -3.27 -6.27 -6.56
C ARG A 33 -2.30 -5.31 -5.88
N ALA A 34 -2.04 -4.14 -6.46
CA ALA A 34 -1.15 -3.13 -5.88
C ALA A 34 -1.67 -2.61 -4.54
N THR A 35 -2.98 -2.36 -4.44
CA THR A 35 -3.63 -1.90 -3.21
C THR A 35 -3.57 -2.96 -2.12
N ASN A 36 -3.89 -4.22 -2.44
CA ASN A 36 -3.79 -5.32 -1.48
C ASN A 36 -2.36 -5.51 -0.95
N ALA A 37 -1.35 -5.36 -1.81
CA ALA A 37 0.05 -5.39 -1.39
C ALA A 37 0.44 -4.21 -0.49
N LEU A 38 -0.17 -3.03 -0.66
CA LEU A 38 0.01 -1.89 0.24
C LEU A 38 -0.70 -2.12 1.59
N VAL A 39 -1.92 -2.65 1.56
CA VAL A 39 -2.71 -2.97 2.77
C VAL A 39 -2.04 -4.06 3.59
N ALA A 40 -1.53 -5.13 2.98
CA ALA A 40 -0.79 -6.16 3.71
C ALA A 40 0.43 -5.57 4.46
N ARG A 41 1.20 -4.70 3.78
CA ARG A 41 2.34 -4.00 4.38
C ARG A 41 1.94 -3.01 5.47
N SER A 42 0.73 -2.44 5.42
CA SER A 42 0.24 -1.55 6.48
C SER A 42 -0.28 -2.33 7.68
N GLN A 43 -0.96 -3.47 7.46
CA GLN A 43 -1.46 -4.35 8.52
C GLN A 43 -0.33 -4.84 9.44
N GLU A 44 0.81 -5.26 8.88
CA GLU A 44 1.97 -5.65 9.70
C GLU A 44 2.45 -4.50 10.60
N LYS A 45 2.45 -3.27 10.10
CA LYS A 45 2.87 -2.09 10.87
C LYS A 45 1.84 -1.73 11.93
N LEU A 46 0.56 -1.80 11.60
CA LEU A 46 -0.55 -1.56 12.54
C LEU A 46 -0.52 -2.56 13.68
N TYR A 47 -0.28 -3.84 13.40
CA TYR A 47 -0.11 -4.87 14.44
C TYR A 47 0.95 -4.48 15.47
N TRP A 48 2.11 -3.97 15.02
CA TRP A 48 3.16 -3.50 15.94
C TRP A 48 2.77 -2.23 16.70
N LEU A 49 2.06 -1.30 16.07
CA LEU A 49 1.56 -0.08 16.72
C LEU A 49 0.56 -0.43 17.83
N GLU A 50 -0.39 -1.32 17.53
CA GLU A 50 -1.37 -1.81 18.49
C GLU A 50 -0.69 -2.57 19.64
N ARG A 51 0.31 -3.42 19.33
CA ARG A 51 1.10 -4.11 20.36
C ARG A 51 1.77 -3.17 21.35
N TRP A 52 2.11 -1.96 20.93
CA TRP A 52 2.72 -0.91 21.76
C TRP A 52 1.71 0.12 22.27
N ASN A 53 0.41 -0.06 22.04
CA ASN A 53 -0.66 0.90 22.35
C ASN A 53 -0.36 2.31 21.81
N VAL A 54 0.25 2.40 20.63
CA VAL A 54 0.51 3.67 19.96
C VAL A 54 -0.67 4.01 19.06
N ASP A 55 -1.48 4.95 19.50
CA ASP A 55 -2.58 5.52 18.72
C ASP A 55 -2.03 6.56 17.73
N LEU A 56 -1.95 6.17 16.46
CA LEU A 56 -1.44 7.04 15.39
C LEU A 56 -2.37 8.23 15.12
N ASP A 57 -3.69 8.07 15.26
CA ASP A 57 -4.66 9.13 15.02
C ASP A 57 -4.51 10.23 16.06
N ARG A 58 -4.33 9.84 17.33
CA ARG A 58 -4.04 10.78 18.41
C ARG A 58 -2.71 11.50 18.25
N VAL A 59 -1.72 10.84 17.64
CA VAL A 59 -0.43 11.46 17.31
C VAL A 59 -0.61 12.46 16.16
N MET A 60 -1.30 12.06 15.09
CA MET A 60 -1.52 12.88 13.89
C MET A 60 -2.47 14.07 14.11
N ALA A 61 -3.38 13.98 15.09
CA ALA A 61 -4.25 15.08 15.47
C ALA A 61 -3.51 16.30 16.07
N LYS A 62 -2.23 16.14 16.45
CA LYS A 62 -1.43 17.23 17.03
C LYS A 62 -0.68 18.00 15.93
N PRO A 63 -0.76 19.35 15.91
CA PRO A 63 0.09 20.14 15.01
C PRO A 63 1.56 19.88 15.35
N GLY A 64 2.33 19.39 14.38
CA GLY A 64 3.73 18.96 14.59
C GLY A 64 3.94 17.45 14.75
N ALA A 65 2.93 16.62 14.45
CA ALA A 65 3.06 15.16 14.44
C ALA A 65 4.16 14.65 13.48
N ILE A 66 4.25 15.24 12.29
CA ILE A 66 5.21 14.85 11.24
C ILE A 66 6.66 14.99 11.72
N PRO A 67 7.12 16.17 12.20
CA PRO A 67 8.50 16.31 12.68
C PRO A 67 8.79 15.43 13.90
N ALA A 68 7.81 15.20 14.78
CA ALA A 68 7.98 14.29 15.93
C ALA A 68 8.15 12.82 15.49
N LEU A 69 7.39 12.37 14.49
CA LEU A 69 7.52 11.04 13.90
C LEU A 69 8.87 10.86 13.17
N GLU A 70 9.36 11.90 12.48
CA GLU A 70 10.69 11.88 11.86
C GLU A 70 11.81 11.77 12.89
N ALA A 71 11.73 12.53 13.99
CA ALA A 71 12.66 12.42 15.10
C ALA A 71 12.62 11.01 15.75
N LEU A 72 11.44 10.40 15.87
CA LEU A 72 11.32 9.05 16.42
C LEU A 72 11.96 7.99 15.50
N LYS A 73 11.88 8.18 14.18
CA LYS A 73 12.47 7.26 13.19
C LYS A 73 14.00 7.22 13.27
N SER A 74 14.64 8.35 13.58
CA SER A 74 16.10 8.41 13.76
C SER A 74 16.53 7.69 15.05
N VAL A 75 15.78 7.86 16.14
CA VAL A 75 16.02 7.18 17.43
C VAL A 75 15.99 5.65 17.29
N ARG A 76 15.04 5.11 16.53
CA ARG A 76 14.93 3.65 16.32
C ARG A 76 16.17 3.07 15.61
N SER A 77 16.77 3.80 14.69
CA SER A 77 18.00 3.39 13.99
C SER A 77 19.20 3.36 14.94
N VAL A 78 19.29 4.35 15.84
CA VAL A 78 20.31 4.42 16.88
C VAL A 78 20.17 3.26 17.87
N ILE A 79 18.96 2.97 18.35
CA ILE A 79 18.71 1.82 19.25
C ILE A 79 19.09 0.50 18.58
N ARG A 80 18.78 0.32 17.29
CA ARG A 80 19.16 -0.88 16.54
C ARG A 80 20.68 -1.04 16.47
N TRP A 81 21.40 0.05 16.19
CA TRP A 81 22.86 0.05 16.17
C TRP A 81 23.44 -0.29 17.54
N VAL A 82 23.01 0.41 18.59
CA VAL A 82 23.43 0.15 19.99
C VAL A 82 23.16 -1.30 20.39
N ARG A 83 22.02 -1.87 20.02
CA ARG A 83 21.70 -3.28 20.32
C ARG A 83 22.65 -4.24 19.62
N VAL A 84 22.97 -4.03 18.34
CA VAL A 84 23.94 -4.83 17.58
C VAL A 84 25.35 -4.71 18.18
N THR A 85 25.79 -3.50 18.49
CA THR A 85 27.11 -3.25 19.08
C THR A 85 27.22 -3.83 20.49
N SER A 86 26.17 -3.73 21.30
CA SER A 86 26.15 -4.29 22.66
C SER A 86 26.18 -5.82 22.69
N ARG A 87 25.71 -6.50 21.63
CA ARG A 87 25.84 -7.97 21.49
C ARG A 87 27.29 -8.35 21.20
N ARG A 88 28.04 -7.50 20.50
CA ARG A 88 29.48 -7.68 20.27
C ARG A 88 30.31 -7.50 21.54
N VAL A 89 29.93 -6.54 22.38
CA VAL A 89 30.64 -6.27 23.65
C VAL A 89 30.28 -7.28 24.74
N ARG A 90 29.04 -7.80 24.77
CA ARG A 90 28.60 -8.82 25.74
C ARG A 90 28.97 -10.26 25.38
N GLY A 91 29.45 -10.52 24.17
CA GLY A 91 30.00 -11.83 23.75
C GLY A 91 31.48 -12.02 24.07
N VAL A 92 32.13 -11.03 24.70
CA VAL A 92 33.48 -11.14 25.27
C VAL A 92 33.32 -11.24 26.79
N ARG A 93 32.82 -12.38 27.25
CA ARG A 93 33.06 -12.90 28.60
C ARG A 93 32.74 -14.39 28.66
#